data_AF-A0A965P8Q1-F1
#
_entry.id   AF-A0A965P8Q1-F1
#
_cell.length_a   1.000
_cell.length_b   1.000
_cell.length_c   1.000
_cell.angle_alpha   90.00
_cell.angle_beta   90.00
_cell.angle_gamma   90.00
#
_symmetry.space_group_name_H-M   'P 1'
#
loop_
_entity.id
_entity.type
_entity.pdbx_description
1 polymer ?
#
loop_
_entity_poly.entity_id
_entity_poly.type
_entity_poly.pdbx_seq_one_letter_code
_entity_poly.pdbx_strand_id
1 'polypeptide(L)'
;MTAPTVQAFINFSTGPSFAQAMILDTGILDTNILADAAAVIVDVSDQINAISIQRGRNAQADQFQAGTLSLRILDQNGDFNPQNVSGPYYNLLQPMVKVQITATSLSVVYPLFSGFITNYLTTQPNNSIDTLNYTTIQAVDAMRLVQMAQITTVAGSSAGDLTSTRVSQILDQISWPASMREIETGLSTVQANPNTATTALSAAQKCELVEFGAFYVDASGSFVFKNRTTTSTSVSGAPKVFNDNGTNLHYFNADWVLNDVLVYNQASVTPTGGTAQVVVDAASVTKYFAHSYNQTATMFSSDADALQYAQAYIASRAETSIRCDALILDLYYPDAAMVLAALELDFFDPVTVSTTQPGGSILTKTLQVFGVNYQISPNSWRQTFTTLEPIIDSFILDSTLYGILDTSVLSY
;
A
#
# COMPACT_ATOMS: atom_id res chain seq x y z
N MET A 1 11.85 -4.77 -26.35
CA MET A 1 10.78 -3.78 -26.06
C MET A 1 11.44 -2.51 -25.56
N THR A 2 10.82 -1.34 -25.62
CA THR A 2 11.34 -0.14 -24.94
C THR A 2 10.95 -0.17 -23.46
N ALA A 3 11.77 0.41 -22.59
CA ALA A 3 11.38 0.62 -21.20
C ALA A 3 10.09 1.47 -21.14
N PRO A 4 9.26 1.33 -20.09
CA PRO A 4 8.09 2.18 -19.94
C PRO A 4 8.48 3.66 -19.87
N THR A 5 7.60 4.54 -20.34
CA THR A 5 7.81 5.99 -20.24
C THR A 5 7.14 6.52 -18.98
N VAL A 6 7.92 7.07 -18.06
CA VAL A 6 7.38 7.67 -16.83
C VAL A 6 6.90 9.08 -17.10
N GLN A 7 5.77 9.44 -16.51
CA GLN A 7 5.24 10.79 -16.55
C GLN A 7 4.96 11.30 -15.14
N ALA A 8 5.13 12.60 -14.93
CA ALA A 8 4.91 13.25 -13.66
C ALA A 8 4.06 14.51 -13.84
N PHE A 9 2.95 14.59 -13.13
CA PHE A 9 1.99 15.68 -13.21
C PHE A 9 1.80 16.34 -11.86
N ILE A 10 1.79 17.68 -11.84
CA ILE A 10 1.51 18.49 -10.66
C ILE A 10 0.19 19.21 -10.91
N ASN A 11 -0.77 19.05 -10.01
CA ASN A 11 -2.10 19.63 -10.13
C ASN A 11 -2.32 20.63 -8.98
N PHE A 12 -2.29 21.92 -9.31
CA PHE A 12 -2.48 23.03 -8.37
C PHE A 12 -3.95 23.31 -8.03
N SER A 13 -4.90 22.53 -8.56
CA SER A 13 -6.30 22.63 -8.13
C SER A 13 -6.48 22.13 -6.69
N THR A 14 -7.48 22.70 -6.01
CA THR A 14 -7.87 22.30 -4.66
C THR A 14 -8.64 20.98 -4.67
N GLY A 15 -8.82 20.40 -3.48
CA GLY A 15 -9.66 19.23 -3.26
C GLY A 15 -8.94 17.88 -3.48
N PRO A 16 -9.55 16.78 -2.99
CA PRO A 16 -8.88 15.49 -2.83
C PRO A 16 -8.83 14.62 -4.08
N SER A 17 -9.61 14.92 -5.13
CA SER A 17 -9.61 14.11 -6.35
C SER A 17 -8.41 14.43 -7.24
N PHE A 18 -7.80 13.38 -7.76
CA PHE A 18 -6.70 13.45 -8.72
C PHE A 18 -7.17 13.45 -10.19
N ALA A 19 -8.45 13.16 -10.44
CA ALA A 19 -9.02 13.20 -11.78
C ALA A 19 -8.96 14.64 -12.34
N GLN A 20 -8.71 14.74 -13.66
CA GLN A 20 -8.70 16.02 -14.35
C GLN A 20 -10.11 16.61 -14.41
N ALA A 21 -10.21 17.92 -14.17
CA ALA A 21 -11.48 18.65 -14.27
C ALA A 21 -12.08 18.55 -15.69
N MET A 22 -13.40 18.40 -15.78
CA MET A 22 -14.14 18.39 -17.03
C MET A 22 -14.14 19.81 -17.58
N ILE A 23 -13.45 19.98 -18.71
CA ILE A 23 -13.49 21.22 -19.49
C ILE A 23 -14.59 21.04 -20.54
N LEU A 24 -15.48 22.01 -20.66
CA LEU A 24 -16.52 21.97 -21.70
C LEU A 24 -15.86 21.91 -23.08
N ASP A 25 -16.42 21.12 -23.99
CA ASP A 25 -15.93 20.87 -25.36
C ASP A 25 -14.63 20.04 -25.52
N THR A 26 -13.89 19.76 -24.45
CA THR A 26 -12.67 18.93 -24.51
C THR A 26 -12.60 17.80 -23.48
N GLY A 27 -13.42 17.84 -22.43
CA GLY A 27 -13.50 16.80 -21.40
C GLY A 27 -14.23 15.54 -21.87
N ILE A 28 -13.82 14.41 -21.30
CA ILE A 28 -14.38 13.08 -21.49
C ILE A 28 -15.35 12.80 -20.34
N LEU A 29 -16.61 12.54 -20.68
CA LEU A 29 -17.63 12.09 -19.73
C LEU A 29 -17.19 10.77 -19.06
N ASP A 30 -17.57 10.58 -17.80
CA ASP A 30 -17.20 9.44 -16.94
C ASP A 30 -15.69 9.28 -16.65
N THR A 31 -14.86 10.20 -17.13
CA THR A 31 -13.41 10.24 -16.85
C THR A 31 -13.02 11.53 -16.12
N ASN A 32 -13.54 12.66 -16.59
CA ASN A 32 -13.29 13.96 -15.98
C ASN A 32 -14.32 14.33 -14.90
N ILE A 33 -13.90 15.11 -13.90
CA ILE A 33 -14.76 15.54 -12.78
C ILE A 33 -15.24 16.98 -12.94
N LEU A 34 -16.48 17.29 -12.55
CA LEU A 34 -16.94 18.68 -12.54
C LEU A 34 -16.16 19.48 -11.47
N ALA A 35 -15.59 20.63 -11.84
CA ALA A 35 -14.82 21.50 -10.96
C ALA A 35 -15.27 22.97 -11.09
N ASP A 36 -15.04 23.76 -10.04
CA ASP A 36 -15.35 25.18 -9.95
C ASP A 36 -14.32 26.10 -10.62
N ALA A 37 -13.15 25.56 -10.98
CA ALA A 37 -12.12 26.24 -11.75
C ALA A 37 -11.39 25.26 -12.69
N ALA A 38 -10.79 25.79 -13.76
CA ALA A 38 -9.90 25.03 -14.63
C ALA A 38 -8.68 24.57 -13.82
N ALA A 39 -8.44 23.27 -13.76
CA ALA A 39 -7.28 22.72 -13.06
C ALA A 39 -5.98 23.16 -13.76
N VAL A 40 -5.09 23.81 -13.03
CA VAL A 40 -3.72 24.08 -13.51
C VAL A 40 -2.92 22.80 -13.28
N ILE A 41 -2.89 21.96 -14.31
CA ILE A 41 -2.09 20.73 -14.35
C ILE A 41 -0.84 21.02 -15.17
N VAL A 42 0.31 20.73 -14.59
CA VAL A 42 1.61 20.91 -15.20
C VAL A 42 2.26 19.55 -15.37
N ASP A 43 2.69 19.26 -16.60
CA ASP A 43 3.52 18.12 -16.93
C ASP A 43 5.00 18.50 -16.70
N VAL A 44 5.68 17.77 -15.81
CA VAL A 44 7.11 17.92 -15.52
C VAL A 44 7.94 16.72 -16.00
N SER A 45 7.38 15.88 -16.88
CA SER A 45 7.98 14.62 -17.31
C SER A 45 9.37 14.80 -17.92
N ASP A 46 9.55 15.83 -18.76
CA ASP A 46 10.83 16.13 -19.41
C ASP A 46 11.91 16.65 -18.44
N GLN A 47 11.53 16.98 -17.20
CA GLN A 47 12.44 17.48 -16.17
C GLN A 47 12.86 16.41 -15.17
N ILE A 48 12.28 15.19 -15.23
CA ILE A 48 12.53 14.12 -14.26
C ILE A 48 14.01 13.72 -14.27
N ASN A 49 14.61 13.71 -13.07
CA ASN A 49 15.97 13.23 -12.85
C ASN A 49 16.05 12.01 -11.94
N ALA A 50 15.16 11.91 -10.96
CA ALA A 50 15.03 10.71 -10.14
C ALA A 50 13.63 10.63 -9.54
N ILE A 51 13.10 9.42 -9.44
CA ILE A 51 11.86 9.12 -8.71
C ILE A 51 12.17 8.01 -7.73
N SER A 52 11.77 8.21 -6.48
CA SER A 52 11.66 7.16 -5.48
C SER A 52 10.24 7.14 -4.93
N ILE A 53 9.58 6.00 -5.04
CA ILE A 53 8.23 5.78 -4.51
C ILE A 53 8.28 4.56 -3.61
N GLN A 54 7.63 4.63 -2.45
CA GLN A 54 7.45 3.48 -1.57
C GLN A 54 6.01 3.43 -1.10
N ARG A 55 5.32 2.31 -1.37
CA ARG A 55 3.98 1.99 -0.86
C ARG A 55 3.99 0.58 -0.26
N GLY A 56 3.22 0.32 0.78
CA GLY A 56 3.04 -1.06 1.26
C GLY A 56 2.81 -1.23 2.76
N ARG A 57 2.76 -2.50 3.16
CA ARG A 57 2.60 -2.99 4.52
C ARG A 57 3.94 -3.22 5.18
N ASN A 58 4.07 -2.73 6.40
CA ASN A 58 5.18 -3.11 7.28
C ASN A 58 4.83 -4.44 7.95
N ALA A 59 5.63 -5.48 7.69
CA ALA A 59 5.36 -6.84 8.17
C ALA A 59 5.46 -6.97 9.70
N GLN A 60 6.34 -6.20 10.35
CA GLN A 60 6.52 -6.23 11.81
C GLN A 60 5.42 -5.47 12.54
N ALA A 61 5.05 -4.30 12.02
CA ALA A 61 3.96 -3.49 12.57
C ALA A 61 2.57 -4.02 12.18
N ASP A 62 2.50 -4.99 11.27
CA ASP A 62 1.27 -5.60 10.78
C ASP A 62 0.29 -4.56 10.20
N GLN A 63 0.81 -3.56 9.47
CA GLN A 63 0.01 -2.40 9.08
C GLN A 63 0.50 -1.75 7.78
N PHE A 64 -0.43 -1.37 6.91
CA PHE A 64 -0.15 -0.52 5.74
C PHE A 64 0.29 0.88 6.18
N GLN A 65 1.40 1.33 5.58
CA GLN A 65 1.98 2.63 5.86
C GLN A 65 1.58 3.63 4.78
N ALA A 66 1.64 4.92 5.12
CA ALA A 66 1.46 5.98 4.15
C ALA A 66 2.52 5.85 3.05
N GLY A 67 2.08 5.81 1.80
CA GLY A 67 2.95 5.84 0.64
C GLY A 67 3.68 7.18 0.55
N THR A 68 4.94 7.13 0.10
CA THR A 68 5.79 8.32 -0.04
C THR A 68 6.37 8.43 -1.44
N LEU A 69 6.58 9.66 -1.90
CA LEU A 69 7.24 10.02 -3.15
C LEU A 69 8.37 11.01 -2.87
N SER A 70 9.50 10.80 -3.54
CA SER A 70 10.56 11.79 -3.75
C SER A 70 10.81 11.91 -5.25
N LEU A 71 10.32 13.00 -5.85
CA LEU A 71 10.53 13.36 -7.25
C LEU A 71 11.60 14.45 -7.33
N ARG A 72 12.74 14.17 -7.95
CA ARG A 72 13.77 15.17 -8.24
C ARG A 72 13.68 15.60 -9.69
N ILE A 73 13.52 16.89 -9.93
CA ILE A 73 13.48 17.51 -11.24
C ILE A 73 14.68 18.44 -11.47
N LEU A 74 15.09 18.62 -12.72
CA LEU A 74 15.98 19.71 -13.14
C LEU A 74 15.16 21.01 -13.20
N ASP A 75 15.56 22.00 -12.40
CA ASP A 75 14.86 23.28 -12.25
C ASP A 75 15.79 24.45 -12.63
N GLN A 76 16.28 24.43 -13.88
CA GLN A 76 17.29 25.38 -14.38
C GLN A 76 16.82 26.84 -14.32
N ASN A 77 15.52 27.08 -14.54
CA ASN A 77 14.93 28.41 -14.52
C ASN A 77 14.50 28.87 -13.12
N GLY A 78 14.54 27.98 -12.13
CA GLY A 78 14.00 28.23 -10.79
C GLY A 78 12.48 28.42 -10.80
N ASP A 79 11.77 27.70 -11.68
CA ASP A 79 10.32 27.76 -11.79
C ASP A 79 9.64 27.20 -10.53
N PHE A 80 10.31 26.25 -9.85
CA PHE A 80 9.86 25.67 -8.58
C PHE A 80 10.45 26.35 -7.34
N ASN A 81 11.00 27.56 -7.50
CA ASN A 81 11.41 28.41 -6.39
C ASN A 81 10.23 29.31 -5.95
N PRO A 82 9.68 29.15 -4.73
CA PRO A 82 8.57 29.98 -4.24
C PRO A 82 8.87 31.49 -4.17
N GLN A 83 10.15 31.89 -4.19
CA GLN A 83 10.57 33.30 -4.20
C GLN A 83 10.83 33.87 -5.59
N ASN A 84 10.78 33.06 -6.65
CA ASN A 84 10.96 33.53 -8.01
C ASN A 84 9.67 34.22 -8.52
N VAL A 85 9.58 35.54 -8.34
CA VAL A 85 8.44 36.36 -8.75
C VAL A 85 8.16 36.34 -10.26
N SER A 86 9.16 35.98 -11.06
CA SER A 86 9.06 35.87 -12.53
C SER A 86 8.70 34.45 -12.99
N GLY A 87 8.68 33.48 -12.07
CA GLY A 87 8.42 32.08 -12.36
C GLY A 87 6.94 31.81 -12.63
N PRO A 88 6.60 30.84 -13.51
CA PRO A 88 5.23 30.53 -13.88
C PRO A 88 4.40 29.97 -12.72
N TYR A 89 5.05 29.41 -11.69
CA TYR A 89 4.39 28.82 -10.51
C TYR A 89 4.45 29.70 -9.26
N TYR A 90 4.86 30.97 -9.41
CA TYR A 90 4.86 31.93 -8.31
C TYR A 90 3.46 31.99 -7.65
N ASN A 91 3.42 31.94 -6.31
CA ASN A 91 2.22 31.80 -5.47
C ASN A 91 1.42 30.48 -5.56
N LEU A 92 1.75 29.57 -6.49
CA LEU A 92 1.11 28.25 -6.61
C LEU A 92 1.83 27.15 -5.83
N LEU A 93 3.12 27.34 -5.55
CA LEU A 93 3.98 26.40 -4.82
C LEU A 93 3.65 26.40 -3.32
N GLN A 94 2.63 25.62 -2.95
CA GLN A 94 2.18 25.44 -1.57
C GLN A 94 2.19 23.96 -1.19
N PRO A 95 2.33 23.61 0.10
CA PRO A 95 2.04 22.26 0.56
C PRO A 95 0.58 21.86 0.24
N MET A 96 0.32 20.56 0.22
CA MET A 96 -0.98 19.96 -0.12
C MET A 96 -1.43 20.15 -1.58
N VAL A 97 -0.52 20.53 -2.47
CA VAL A 97 -0.72 20.43 -3.92
C VAL A 97 -0.65 18.96 -4.35
N LYS A 98 -1.44 18.55 -5.33
CA LYS A 98 -1.50 17.16 -5.80
C LYS A 98 -0.34 16.85 -6.76
N VAL A 99 0.19 15.64 -6.67
CA VAL A 99 1.18 15.08 -7.59
C VAL A 99 0.81 13.65 -7.98
N GLN A 100 0.99 13.31 -9.25
CA GLN A 100 0.78 11.97 -9.78
C GLN A 100 1.97 11.52 -10.61
N ILE A 101 2.34 10.25 -10.45
CA ILE A 101 3.36 9.57 -11.24
C ILE A 101 2.69 8.38 -11.94
N THR A 102 2.86 8.31 -13.26
CA THR A 102 2.35 7.21 -14.09
C THR A 102 3.47 6.63 -14.94
N ALA A 103 3.25 5.42 -15.44
CA ALA A 103 4.09 4.77 -16.44
C ALA A 103 3.24 4.37 -17.64
N THR A 104 3.72 4.64 -18.84
CA THR A 104 3.05 4.23 -20.08
C THR A 104 3.84 3.11 -20.75
N SER A 105 3.16 1.99 -21.04
CA SER A 105 3.71 0.85 -21.79
C SER A 105 2.65 0.33 -22.76
N LEU A 106 3.02 0.12 -24.02
CA LEU A 106 2.10 -0.32 -25.09
C LEU A 106 0.81 0.52 -25.18
N SER A 107 0.91 1.83 -24.95
CA SER A 107 -0.20 2.79 -24.91
C SER A 107 -1.20 2.61 -23.75
N VAL A 108 -0.89 1.76 -22.77
CA VAL A 108 -1.64 1.63 -21.51
C VAL A 108 -0.92 2.44 -20.43
N VAL A 109 -1.68 3.25 -19.69
CA VAL A 109 -1.19 4.07 -18.58
C VAL A 109 -1.41 3.32 -17.27
N TYR A 110 -0.34 3.15 -16.50
CA TYR A 110 -0.34 2.51 -15.19
C TYR A 110 -0.05 3.56 -14.12
N PRO A 111 -0.91 3.72 -13.10
CA PRO A 111 -0.61 4.60 -11.98
C PRO A 111 0.49 3.99 -11.11
N LEU A 112 1.50 4.79 -10.73
CA LEU A 112 2.55 4.37 -9.81
C LEU A 112 2.38 4.99 -8.42
N PHE A 113 1.93 6.25 -8.37
CA PHE A 113 1.70 7.00 -7.13
C PHE A 113 0.78 8.20 -7.37
N SER A 114 -0.11 8.48 -6.42
CA SER A 114 -0.88 9.73 -6.34
C SER A 114 -0.90 10.22 -4.90
N GLY A 115 -0.58 11.50 -4.68
CA GLY A 115 -0.48 12.05 -3.33
C GLY A 115 -0.36 13.56 -3.26
N PHE A 116 -0.08 14.06 -2.07
CA PHE A 116 -0.02 15.48 -1.74
C PHE A 116 1.40 15.88 -1.39
N ILE A 117 1.88 16.94 -2.05
CA ILE A 117 3.21 17.51 -1.85
C ILE A 117 3.32 18.06 -0.43
N THR A 118 4.35 17.63 0.28
CA THR A 118 4.67 18.13 1.62
C THR A 118 5.72 19.23 1.55
N ASN A 119 6.76 19.04 0.74
CA ASN A 119 7.92 19.93 0.67
C ASN A 119 8.42 20.11 -0.78
N TYR A 120 8.95 21.30 -1.06
CA TYR A 120 9.80 21.59 -2.22
C TYR A 120 11.21 21.92 -1.69
N LEU A 121 12.21 21.12 -2.06
CA LEU A 121 13.58 21.25 -1.58
C LEU A 121 14.51 21.61 -2.74
N THR A 122 14.92 22.88 -2.81
CA THR A 122 15.86 23.34 -3.85
C THR A 122 17.30 23.04 -3.43
N THR A 123 18.07 22.43 -4.33
CA THR A 123 19.49 22.17 -4.17
C THR A 123 20.27 22.71 -5.36
N GLN A 124 21.28 23.53 -5.09
CA GLN A 124 22.20 24.07 -6.07
C GLN A 124 23.63 23.67 -5.70
N PRO A 125 24.11 22.50 -6.14
CA PRO A 125 25.48 22.08 -5.87
C PRO A 125 26.44 23.08 -6.52
N ASN A 126 27.39 23.60 -5.75
CA ASN A 126 28.44 24.45 -6.29
C ASN A 126 29.51 23.58 -6.97
N ASN A 127 29.28 23.19 -8.21
CA ASN A 127 30.26 22.57 -9.09
C ASN A 127 30.78 23.64 -10.07
N SER A 128 32.09 23.88 -10.06
CA SER A 128 32.77 25.03 -10.69
C SER A 128 32.69 25.13 -12.23
N ILE A 129 31.86 24.32 -12.89
CA ILE A 129 31.84 24.18 -14.36
C ILE A 129 30.41 24.24 -14.93
N ASP A 130 29.36 23.85 -14.19
CA ASP A 130 27.98 23.96 -14.66
C ASP A 130 26.98 23.79 -13.51
N THR A 131 26.41 24.89 -13.03
CA THR A 131 25.56 24.87 -11.82
C THR A 131 24.17 24.32 -12.15
N LEU A 132 23.99 23.00 -12.03
CA LEU A 132 22.69 22.37 -12.19
C LEU A 132 21.81 22.66 -10.95
N ASN A 133 20.66 23.28 -11.19
CA ASN A 133 19.65 23.49 -10.16
C ASN A 133 18.68 22.30 -10.13
N TYR A 134 18.46 21.76 -8.93
CA TYR A 134 17.49 20.69 -8.71
C TYR A 134 16.43 21.15 -7.72
N THR A 135 15.19 20.72 -7.95
CA THR A 135 14.14 20.77 -6.95
C THR A 135 13.66 19.36 -6.65
N THR A 136 13.71 18.96 -5.37
CA THR A 136 13.15 17.70 -4.90
C THR A 136 11.78 17.95 -4.27
N ILE A 137 10.76 17.42 -4.91
CA ILE A 137 9.37 17.44 -4.48
C ILE A 137 9.12 16.18 -3.66
N GLN A 138 8.79 16.36 -2.39
CA GLN A 138 8.41 15.27 -1.51
C GLN A 138 6.89 15.24 -1.38
N ALA A 139 6.30 14.06 -1.45
CA ALA A 139 4.86 13.89 -1.29
C ALA A 139 4.53 12.61 -0.52
N VAL A 140 3.31 12.57 -0.04
CA VAL A 140 2.73 11.47 0.74
C VAL A 140 1.30 11.25 0.26
N ASP A 141 0.84 10.00 0.28
CA ASP A 141 -0.51 9.68 -0.18
C ASP A 141 -1.61 10.24 0.75
N ALA A 142 -2.87 9.94 0.40
CA ALA A 142 -4.05 10.35 1.16
C ALA A 142 -4.06 9.87 2.62
N MET A 143 -3.28 8.84 3.00
CA MET A 143 -3.23 8.31 4.35
C MET A 143 -2.76 9.37 5.37
N ARG A 144 -1.94 10.34 4.93
CA ARG A 144 -1.57 11.47 5.78
C ARG A 144 -2.78 12.32 6.18
N LEU A 145 -3.73 12.55 5.27
CA LEU A 145 -4.87 13.43 5.53
C LEU A 145 -5.80 12.83 6.59
N VAL A 146 -6.09 11.52 6.50
CA VAL A 146 -6.85 10.80 7.53
C VAL A 146 -6.09 10.69 8.86
N GLN A 147 -4.76 10.65 8.83
CA GLN A 147 -3.95 10.70 10.06
C GLN A 147 -3.98 12.09 10.72
N MET A 148 -4.05 13.16 9.94
CA MET A 148 -4.11 14.53 10.47
C MET A 148 -5.52 14.95 10.87
N ALA A 149 -6.56 14.29 10.37
CA ALA A 149 -7.95 14.56 10.72
C ALA A 149 -8.31 13.95 12.09
N GLN A 150 -8.56 14.81 13.08
CA GLN A 150 -9.09 14.39 14.38
C GLN A 150 -10.61 14.27 14.33
N ILE A 151 -11.12 13.17 14.85
CA ILE A 151 -12.55 12.91 15.04
C ILE A 151 -12.80 12.53 16.49
N THR A 152 -14.01 12.79 16.96
CA THR A 152 -14.47 12.32 18.27
C THR A 152 -15.74 11.50 18.07
N THR A 153 -16.69 12.06 17.34
CA THR A 153 -17.90 11.37 16.91
C THR A 153 -17.78 10.91 15.46
N VAL A 154 -18.53 9.87 15.11
CA VAL A 154 -18.74 9.42 13.73
C VAL A 154 -20.23 9.48 13.45
N ALA A 155 -20.67 10.45 12.65
CA ALA A 155 -22.08 10.63 12.33
C ALA A 155 -22.68 9.37 11.67
N GLY A 156 -23.88 8.98 12.10
CA GLY A 156 -24.57 7.79 11.58
C GLY A 156 -24.06 6.45 12.11
N SER A 157 -22.96 6.43 12.89
CA SER A 157 -22.44 5.19 13.48
C SER A 157 -23.36 4.59 14.54
N SER A 158 -23.44 3.26 14.55
CA SER A 158 -24.24 2.48 15.48
C SER A 158 -23.52 1.21 15.94
N ALA A 159 -23.91 0.66 17.09
CA ALA A 159 -23.42 -0.66 17.49
C ALA A 159 -23.94 -1.72 16.51
N GLY A 160 -23.07 -2.62 16.05
CA GLY A 160 -23.44 -3.63 15.06
C GLY A 160 -23.25 -3.20 13.61
N ASP A 161 -22.71 -2.01 13.34
CA ASP A 161 -22.27 -1.64 11.99
C ASP A 161 -21.29 -2.69 11.46
N LEU A 162 -21.39 -3.05 10.19
CA LEU A 162 -20.29 -3.76 9.52
C LEU A 162 -19.03 -2.89 9.52
N THR A 163 -17.86 -3.51 9.57
CA THR A 163 -16.55 -2.81 9.49
C THR A 163 -16.49 -1.86 8.30
N SER A 164 -16.96 -2.29 7.12
CA SER A 164 -17.03 -1.46 5.91
C SER A 164 -17.98 -0.26 6.02
N THR A 165 -19.11 -0.44 6.72
CA THR A 165 -20.06 0.65 6.99
C THR A 165 -19.40 1.68 7.89
N ARG A 166 -18.73 1.24 8.96
CA ARG A 166 -18.02 2.13 9.88
C ARG A 166 -16.87 2.88 9.20
N VAL A 167 -16.07 2.21 8.36
CA VAL A 167 -14.99 2.85 7.58
C VAL A 167 -15.56 3.93 6.66
N SER A 168 -16.67 3.65 5.97
CA SER A 168 -17.33 4.64 5.11
C SER A 168 -17.81 5.86 5.89
N GLN A 169 -18.45 5.65 7.05
CA GLN A 169 -18.89 6.75 7.92
C GLN A 169 -17.73 7.57 8.49
N ILE A 170 -16.60 6.94 8.83
CA ILE A 170 -15.38 7.62 9.27
C ILE A 170 -14.84 8.52 8.16
N LEU A 171 -14.79 8.02 6.93
CA LEU A 171 -14.36 8.81 5.77
C LEU A 171 -15.38 9.93 5.44
N ASP A 172 -16.68 9.71 5.64
CA ASP A 172 -17.71 10.75 5.50
C ASP A 172 -17.56 11.86 6.55
N GLN A 173 -17.21 11.49 7.78
CA GLN A 173 -16.99 12.43 8.88
C GLN A 173 -15.90 13.47 8.59
N ILE A 174 -14.95 13.13 7.72
CA ILE A 174 -13.88 14.03 7.26
C ILE A 174 -14.13 14.56 5.83
N SER A 175 -15.33 14.33 5.29
CA SER A 175 -15.72 14.75 3.94
C SER A 175 -14.81 14.21 2.82
N TRP A 176 -14.25 13.00 3.00
CA TRP A 176 -13.55 12.34 1.90
C TRP A 176 -14.56 12.01 0.79
N PRO A 177 -14.27 12.14 -0.50
CA PRO A 177 -15.28 11.89 -1.53
C PRO A 177 -15.53 10.38 -1.70
N ALA A 178 -16.78 10.00 -1.94
CA ALA A 178 -17.14 8.60 -2.20
C ALA A 178 -16.48 8.03 -3.47
N SER A 179 -16.19 8.88 -4.45
CA SER A 179 -15.51 8.51 -5.71
C SER A 179 -14.02 8.20 -5.56
N MET A 180 -13.43 8.44 -4.38
CA MET A 180 -12.02 8.12 -4.07
C MET A 180 -11.95 7.03 -2.99
N ARG A 181 -12.88 6.07 -3.04
CA ARG A 181 -13.00 4.96 -2.10
C ARG A 181 -13.40 3.70 -2.83
N GLU A 182 -12.78 2.59 -2.47
CA GLU A 182 -13.12 1.24 -2.90
C GLU A 182 -13.27 0.37 -1.65
N ILE A 183 -14.50 0.23 -1.16
CA ILE A 183 -14.78 -0.42 0.13
C ILE A 183 -15.52 -1.73 -0.13
N GLU A 184 -14.85 -2.87 0.08
CA GLU A 184 -15.52 -4.16 0.07
C GLU A 184 -16.46 -4.30 1.27
N THR A 185 -17.56 -5.04 1.10
CA THR A 185 -18.49 -5.33 2.20
C THR A 185 -17.78 -6.14 3.28
N GLY A 186 -17.72 -5.61 4.50
CA GLY A 186 -17.13 -6.29 5.64
C GLY A 186 -17.96 -7.47 6.13
N LEU A 187 -17.31 -8.38 6.84
CA LEU A 187 -17.91 -9.61 7.37
C LEU A 187 -18.06 -9.56 8.90
N SER A 188 -17.27 -8.73 9.57
CA SER A 188 -17.37 -8.49 11.00
C SER A 188 -18.24 -7.27 11.32
N THR A 189 -18.84 -7.30 12.51
CA THR A 189 -19.50 -6.12 13.10
C THR A 189 -18.61 -5.45 14.13
N VAL A 190 -18.81 -4.16 14.37
CA VAL A 190 -18.08 -3.39 15.38
C VAL A 190 -18.99 -2.88 16.49
N GLN A 191 -18.39 -2.63 17.66
CA GLN A 191 -19.04 -1.95 18.77
C GLN A 191 -19.49 -0.51 18.41
N ALA A 192 -20.30 0.08 19.29
CA ALA A 192 -20.60 1.52 19.23
C ALA A 192 -19.30 2.34 19.17
N ASN A 193 -19.31 3.46 18.45
CA ASN A 193 -18.18 4.39 18.46
C ASN A 193 -17.88 4.83 19.91
N PRO A 194 -16.64 4.72 20.39
CA PRO A 194 -16.30 5.04 21.78
C PRO A 194 -16.44 6.54 22.11
N ASN A 195 -16.63 7.40 21.11
CA ASN A 195 -16.76 8.85 21.23
C ASN A 195 -15.55 9.51 21.94
N THR A 196 -14.38 8.91 21.78
CA THR A 196 -13.11 9.43 22.26
C THR A 196 -12.33 10.07 21.12
N ALA A 197 -11.56 11.13 21.42
CA ALA A 197 -10.74 11.80 20.41
C ALA A 197 -9.69 10.82 19.85
N THR A 198 -9.65 10.72 18.52
CA THR A 198 -8.74 9.85 17.78
C THR A 198 -8.51 10.43 16.38
N THR A 199 -7.46 9.98 15.69
CA THR A 199 -7.33 10.22 14.25
C THR A 199 -8.37 9.38 13.49
N ALA A 200 -8.85 9.89 12.36
CA ALA A 200 -9.70 9.12 11.45
C ALA A 200 -8.98 7.84 10.97
N LEU A 201 -7.66 7.91 10.74
CA LEU A 201 -6.85 6.74 10.41
C LEU A 201 -6.90 5.66 11.50
N SER A 202 -6.67 6.02 12.76
CA SER A 202 -6.68 5.05 13.86
C SER A 202 -8.07 4.45 14.07
N ALA A 203 -9.13 5.22 13.86
CA ALA A 203 -10.50 4.70 13.88
C ALA A 203 -10.76 3.69 12.75
N ALA A 204 -10.29 3.98 11.53
CA ALA A 204 -10.42 3.07 10.39
C ALA A 204 -9.59 1.79 10.58
N GLN A 205 -8.36 1.91 11.06
CA GLN A 205 -7.46 0.78 11.34
C GLN A 205 -7.99 -0.13 12.46
N LYS A 206 -8.77 0.41 13.42
CA LYS A 206 -9.50 -0.44 14.38
C LYS A 206 -10.59 -1.29 13.72
N CYS A 207 -11.22 -0.79 12.65
CA CYS A 207 -12.19 -1.57 11.88
C CYS A 207 -11.49 -2.62 11.01
N GLU A 208 -10.36 -2.25 10.39
CA GLU A 208 -9.46 -3.18 9.68
C GLU A 208 -9.03 -4.34 10.58
N LEU A 209 -8.60 -4.05 11.82
CA LEU A 209 -8.20 -5.05 12.80
C LEU A 209 -9.33 -6.05 13.08
N VAL A 210 -10.54 -5.57 13.34
CA VAL A 210 -11.71 -6.43 13.62
C VAL A 210 -12.09 -7.31 12.42
N GLU A 211 -11.77 -6.87 11.21
CA GLU A 211 -12.04 -7.60 9.98
C GLU A 211 -10.96 -8.64 9.64
N PHE A 212 -9.74 -8.56 10.19
CA PHE A 212 -8.54 -9.07 9.48
C PHE A 212 -8.48 -8.55 8.03
N GLY A 213 -8.94 -7.32 7.85
CA GLY A 213 -8.99 -6.66 6.55
C GLY A 213 -7.67 -6.00 6.19
N ALA A 214 -7.73 -5.17 5.16
CA ALA A 214 -6.66 -4.24 4.83
C ALA A 214 -7.22 -2.87 4.49
N PHE A 215 -6.62 -1.82 5.05
CA PHE A 215 -6.97 -0.44 4.76
C PHE A 215 -5.75 0.35 4.28
N TYR A 216 -5.76 0.78 3.01
CA TYR A 216 -4.62 1.45 2.37
C TYR A 216 -5.05 2.44 1.30
N VAL A 217 -4.09 3.14 0.70
CA VAL A 217 -4.30 3.99 -0.47
C VAL A 217 -3.64 3.32 -1.68
N ASP A 218 -4.39 3.18 -2.78
CA ASP A 218 -3.87 2.60 -4.02
C ASP A 218 -2.97 3.59 -4.79
N ALA A 219 -2.42 3.15 -5.93
CA ALA A 219 -1.58 3.99 -6.77
C ALA A 219 -2.31 5.20 -7.39
N SER A 220 -3.65 5.10 -7.50
CA SER A 220 -4.54 6.12 -8.06
C SER A 220 -4.95 7.17 -7.02
N GLY A 221 -4.68 6.93 -5.74
CA GLY A 221 -4.98 7.83 -4.62
C GLY A 221 -6.32 7.56 -3.93
N SER A 222 -6.97 6.42 -4.21
CA SER A 222 -8.23 6.02 -3.57
C SER A 222 -7.98 5.21 -2.29
N PHE A 223 -8.83 5.41 -1.27
CA PHE A 223 -8.82 4.53 -0.10
C PHE A 223 -9.44 3.17 -0.44
N VAL A 224 -8.72 2.10 -0.18
CA VAL A 224 -9.19 0.73 -0.38
C VAL A 224 -9.41 0.06 0.97
N PHE A 225 -10.55 -0.60 1.14
CA PHE A 225 -10.81 -1.51 2.24
C PHE A 225 -11.10 -2.91 1.69
N LYS A 226 -10.24 -3.88 2.05
CA LYS A 226 -10.41 -5.30 1.70
C LYS A 226 -10.98 -6.05 2.90
N ASN A 227 -11.96 -6.90 2.64
CA ASN A 227 -12.54 -7.75 3.68
C ASN A 227 -11.70 -9.02 3.90
N ARG A 228 -12.05 -9.80 4.92
CA ARG A 228 -11.32 -11.02 5.30
C ARG A 228 -11.27 -12.08 4.20
N THR A 229 -12.32 -12.20 3.39
CA THR A 229 -12.34 -13.18 2.29
C THR A 229 -11.24 -12.85 1.28
N THR A 230 -11.09 -11.58 0.92
CA THR A 230 -10.03 -11.17 0.00
C THR A 230 -8.66 -11.39 0.61
N THR A 231 -8.44 -10.97 1.86
CA THR A 231 -7.11 -11.05 2.51
C THR A 231 -6.64 -12.48 2.80
N SER A 232 -7.56 -13.45 2.85
CA SER A 232 -7.25 -14.86 3.08
C SER A 232 -7.20 -15.73 1.82
N THR A 233 -7.95 -15.37 0.77
CA THR A 233 -8.09 -16.24 -0.43
C THR A 233 -7.34 -15.74 -1.66
N SER A 234 -6.94 -14.46 -1.73
CA SER A 234 -6.26 -13.90 -2.91
C SER A 234 -4.95 -14.62 -3.28
N VAL A 235 -4.27 -15.24 -2.31
CA VAL A 235 -3.07 -16.06 -2.56
C VAL A 235 -3.33 -17.30 -3.44
N SER A 236 -4.57 -17.80 -3.50
CA SER A 236 -4.93 -18.93 -4.37
C SER A 236 -5.29 -18.52 -5.79
N GLY A 237 -5.25 -17.21 -6.11
CA GLY A 237 -5.35 -16.73 -7.48
C GLY A 237 -4.20 -17.26 -8.36
N ALA A 238 -4.34 -17.17 -9.69
CA ALA A 238 -3.29 -17.61 -10.61
C ALA A 238 -2.03 -16.74 -10.44
N PRO A 239 -0.89 -17.30 -9.96
CA PRO A 239 0.27 -16.49 -9.66
C PRO A 239 1.03 -16.09 -10.92
N LYS A 240 1.67 -14.91 -10.89
CA LYS A 240 2.77 -14.62 -11.82
C LYS A 240 3.99 -15.42 -11.36
N VAL A 241 4.59 -16.20 -12.26
CA VAL A 241 5.67 -17.14 -11.92
C VAL A 241 7.02 -16.57 -12.35
N PHE A 242 7.96 -16.51 -11.41
CA PHE A 242 9.30 -15.98 -11.56
C PHE A 242 10.35 -17.06 -11.29
N ASN A 243 11.35 -17.20 -12.16
CA ASN A 243 12.46 -18.13 -11.93
C ASN A 243 13.79 -17.67 -12.54
N ASP A 244 14.87 -18.33 -12.14
CA ASP A 244 16.25 -18.03 -12.58
C ASP A 244 16.77 -18.97 -13.67
N ASN A 245 15.97 -19.94 -14.13
CA ASN A 245 16.38 -20.94 -15.11
C ASN A 245 16.02 -20.59 -16.57
N GLY A 246 15.34 -19.44 -16.79
CA GLY A 246 14.97 -18.93 -18.10
C GLY A 246 13.67 -19.49 -18.70
N THR A 247 12.83 -20.19 -17.92
CA THR A 247 11.55 -20.74 -18.43
C THR A 247 10.31 -19.92 -18.07
N ASN A 248 10.36 -19.06 -17.05
CA ASN A 248 9.27 -18.15 -16.66
C ASN A 248 9.76 -16.70 -16.62
N LEU A 249 9.02 -15.80 -15.96
CA LEU A 249 9.41 -14.39 -15.85
C LEU A 249 10.76 -14.27 -15.15
N HIS A 250 11.65 -13.50 -15.76
CA HIS A 250 12.95 -13.21 -15.16
C HIS A 250 12.82 -12.22 -14.00
N TYR A 251 13.70 -12.32 -13.01
CA TYR A 251 13.87 -11.33 -11.95
C TYR A 251 15.36 -11.02 -11.76
N PHE A 252 15.64 -9.81 -11.27
CA PHE A 252 17.00 -9.37 -11.01
C PHE A 252 17.56 -9.93 -9.71
N ASN A 253 16.76 -9.95 -8.64
CA ASN A 253 17.13 -10.55 -7.36
C ASN A 253 15.90 -11.05 -6.60
N ALA A 254 16.10 -12.04 -5.72
CA ALA A 254 15.10 -12.57 -4.81
C ALA A 254 15.73 -12.75 -3.42
N ASP A 255 15.17 -12.06 -2.41
CA ASP A 255 15.71 -12.03 -1.06
C ASP A 255 15.09 -13.14 -0.20
N TRP A 256 15.76 -14.29 -0.17
CA TRP A 256 15.35 -15.42 0.65
C TRP A 256 15.82 -15.27 2.09
N VAL A 257 14.90 -15.48 3.04
CA VAL A 257 15.17 -15.39 4.46
C VAL A 257 14.46 -16.49 5.23
N LEU A 258 15.14 -16.98 6.27
CA LEU A 258 14.58 -17.83 7.31
C LEU A 258 14.96 -17.21 8.65
N ASN A 259 13.97 -16.68 9.37
CA ASN A 259 14.15 -16.11 10.70
C ASN A 259 12.84 -16.14 11.49
N ASP A 260 12.91 -15.65 12.72
CA ASP A 260 11.84 -15.58 13.72
C ASP A 260 11.08 -14.23 13.75
N VAL A 261 11.45 -13.26 12.89
CA VAL A 261 10.92 -11.88 12.94
C VAL A 261 9.40 -11.79 12.83
N LEU A 262 8.76 -12.77 12.18
CA LEU A 262 7.30 -12.83 12.02
C LEU A 262 6.63 -13.86 12.93
N VAL A 263 7.38 -14.50 13.83
CA VAL A 263 6.84 -15.47 14.79
C VAL A 263 6.13 -14.74 15.92
N TYR A 264 4.88 -15.12 16.18
CA TYR A 264 4.10 -14.72 17.34
C TYR A 264 3.40 -15.96 17.90
N ASN A 265 3.67 -16.25 19.17
CA ASN A 265 3.19 -17.47 19.84
C ASN A 265 2.44 -17.20 21.15
N GLN A 266 2.23 -15.92 21.47
CA GLN A 266 1.29 -15.48 22.49
C GLN A 266 0.54 -14.23 22.01
N ALA A 267 -0.78 -14.22 22.12
CA ALA A 267 -1.62 -13.08 21.78
C ALA A 267 -2.49 -12.66 22.96
N SER A 268 -2.60 -11.36 23.21
CA SER A 268 -3.58 -10.79 24.14
C SER A 268 -4.40 -9.71 23.44
N VAL A 269 -5.72 -9.91 23.36
CA VAL A 269 -6.63 -8.99 22.67
C VAL A 269 -7.75 -8.58 23.63
N THR A 270 -7.91 -7.27 23.84
CA THR A 270 -8.88 -6.73 24.81
C THR A 270 -9.84 -5.76 24.12
N PRO A 271 -11.13 -6.13 23.97
CA PRO A 271 -12.18 -5.22 23.53
C PRO A 271 -12.34 -4.02 24.44
N THR A 272 -12.82 -2.90 23.90
CA THR A 272 -13.16 -1.74 24.72
C THR A 272 -14.25 -2.12 25.74
N GLY A 273 -13.96 -1.94 27.03
CA GLY A 273 -14.88 -2.34 28.11
C GLY A 273 -15.00 -3.85 28.35
N GLY A 274 -14.25 -4.68 27.61
CA GLY A 274 -14.24 -6.14 27.73
C GLY A 274 -13.09 -6.67 28.59
N THR A 275 -12.89 -7.99 28.54
CA THR A 275 -11.79 -8.67 29.25
C THR A 275 -10.69 -9.12 28.29
N ALA A 276 -9.45 -9.19 28.79
CA ALA A 276 -8.32 -9.62 27.98
C ALA A 276 -8.44 -11.10 27.59
N GLN A 277 -8.50 -11.36 26.29
CA GLN A 277 -8.48 -12.71 25.73
C GLN A 277 -7.05 -13.11 25.42
N VAL A 278 -6.55 -14.19 26.03
CA VAL A 278 -5.15 -14.61 25.95
C VAL A 278 -5.05 -15.99 25.32
N VAL A 279 -4.22 -16.11 24.28
CA VAL A 279 -3.91 -17.36 23.58
C VAL A 279 -2.41 -17.58 23.60
N VAL A 280 -1.96 -18.81 23.85
CA VAL A 280 -0.55 -19.20 23.89
C VAL A 280 -0.37 -20.53 23.17
N ASP A 281 0.61 -20.60 22.26
CA ASP A 281 1.11 -21.86 21.73
C ASP A 281 2.35 -22.30 22.53
N ALA A 282 2.15 -23.25 23.46
CA ALA A 282 3.21 -23.70 24.36
C ALA A 282 4.37 -24.43 23.64
N ALA A 283 4.09 -25.10 22.53
CA ALA A 283 5.10 -25.82 21.77
C ALA A 283 6.01 -24.84 21.02
N SER A 284 5.40 -23.84 20.36
CA SER A 284 6.12 -22.74 19.72
C SER A 284 6.90 -21.92 20.75
N VAL A 285 6.34 -21.61 21.92
CA VAL A 285 7.07 -20.93 23.01
C VAL A 285 8.30 -21.74 23.46
N THR A 286 8.18 -23.07 23.54
CA THR A 286 9.32 -23.93 23.88
C THR A 286 10.42 -23.88 22.81
N LYS A 287 10.04 -23.75 21.54
CA LYS A 287 10.95 -23.75 20.39
C LYS A 287 11.60 -22.38 20.12
N TYR A 288 10.83 -21.30 20.25
CA TYR A 288 11.19 -19.96 19.82
C TYR A 288 11.24 -18.92 20.96
N PHE A 289 10.97 -19.31 22.21
CA PHE A 289 10.72 -18.38 23.32
C PHE A 289 9.47 -17.49 23.08
N ALA A 290 9.07 -16.76 24.12
CA ALA A 290 7.85 -15.95 24.08
C ALA A 290 7.98 -14.79 23.08
N HIS A 291 7.07 -14.77 22.09
CA HIS A 291 6.86 -13.71 21.13
C HIS A 291 5.41 -13.24 21.23
N SER A 292 5.21 -12.05 21.81
CA SER A 292 3.88 -11.58 22.21
C SER A 292 3.31 -10.52 21.27
N TYR A 293 2.04 -10.69 20.91
CA TYR A 293 1.20 -9.73 20.21
C TYR A 293 0.13 -9.19 21.16
N ASN A 294 0.01 -7.87 21.31
CA ASN A 294 -0.92 -7.25 22.26
C ASN A 294 -1.77 -6.17 21.59
N GLN A 295 -3.09 -6.29 21.72
CA GLN A 295 -4.06 -5.30 21.25
C GLN A 295 -5.04 -4.95 22.38
N THR A 296 -5.29 -3.66 22.57
CA THR A 296 -6.18 -3.17 23.63
C THR A 296 -7.13 -2.12 23.08
N ALA A 297 -8.27 -1.91 23.76
CA ALA A 297 -9.29 -0.96 23.34
C ALA A 297 -9.69 -1.14 21.87
N THR A 298 -9.84 -2.40 21.46
CA THR A 298 -10.29 -2.79 20.12
C THR A 298 -11.81 -2.65 19.99
N MET A 299 -12.30 -2.79 18.76
CA MET A 299 -13.71 -2.57 18.40
C MET A 299 -14.53 -3.87 18.25
N PHE A 300 -14.01 -5.02 18.69
CA PHE A 300 -14.70 -6.31 18.61
C PHE A 300 -16.04 -6.28 19.36
N SER A 301 -17.11 -6.75 18.74
CA SER A 301 -18.46 -6.75 19.31
C SER A 301 -18.58 -7.56 20.60
N SER A 302 -17.74 -8.58 20.80
CA SER A 302 -17.71 -9.40 22.02
C SER A 302 -16.30 -9.88 22.41
N ASP A 303 -16.15 -10.32 23.66
CA ASP A 303 -14.94 -11.03 24.12
C ASP A 303 -14.72 -12.34 23.32
N ALA A 304 -15.78 -12.99 22.85
CA ALA A 304 -15.67 -14.20 22.04
C ALA A 304 -15.05 -13.91 20.66
N ASP A 305 -15.41 -12.80 20.03
CA ASP A 305 -14.83 -12.37 18.75
C ASP A 305 -13.33 -12.07 18.90
N ALA A 306 -12.95 -11.38 19.99
CA ALA A 306 -11.54 -11.11 20.29
C ALA A 306 -10.73 -12.39 20.56
N LEU A 307 -11.34 -13.40 21.21
CA LEU A 307 -10.71 -14.69 21.42
C LEU A 307 -10.47 -15.42 20.10
N GLN A 308 -11.45 -15.46 19.21
CA GLN A 308 -11.31 -16.09 17.90
C GLN A 308 -10.25 -15.38 17.05
N TYR A 309 -10.21 -14.05 17.10
CA TYR A 309 -9.13 -13.27 16.47
C TYR A 309 -7.75 -13.70 17.00
N ALA A 310 -7.58 -13.75 18.33
CA ALA A 310 -6.30 -14.12 18.94
C ALA A 310 -5.89 -15.56 18.58
N GLN A 311 -6.84 -16.49 18.50
CA GLN A 311 -6.60 -17.87 18.08
C GLN A 311 -6.12 -17.94 16.63
N ALA A 312 -6.81 -17.25 15.71
CA ALA A 312 -6.43 -17.22 14.31
C ALA A 312 -5.05 -16.57 14.10
N TYR A 313 -4.76 -15.47 14.82
CA TYR A 313 -3.46 -14.80 14.75
C TYR A 313 -2.32 -15.74 15.13
N ILE A 314 -2.45 -16.43 16.27
CA ILE A 314 -1.43 -17.39 16.73
C ILE A 314 -1.32 -18.58 15.79
N ALA A 315 -2.42 -19.12 15.29
CA ALA A 315 -2.38 -20.23 14.34
C ALA A 315 -1.56 -19.89 13.08
N SER A 316 -1.65 -18.65 12.59
CA SER A 316 -0.92 -18.19 11.40
C SER A 316 0.55 -17.79 11.63
N ARG A 317 0.97 -17.56 12.88
CA ARG A 317 2.29 -16.99 13.21
C ARG A 317 3.09 -17.80 14.24
N ALA A 318 2.57 -18.91 14.75
CA ALA A 318 3.26 -19.72 15.75
C ALA A 318 4.51 -20.43 15.18
N GLU A 319 4.61 -20.58 13.87
CA GLU A 319 5.74 -21.21 13.19
C GLU A 319 6.33 -20.29 12.12
N THR A 320 7.54 -20.61 11.65
CA THR A 320 8.19 -19.87 10.56
C THR A 320 8.78 -20.84 9.55
N SER A 321 8.86 -20.41 8.31
CA SER A 321 9.49 -21.14 7.22
C SER A 321 10.33 -20.19 6.35
N ILE A 322 11.09 -20.74 5.42
CA ILE A 322 11.83 -19.90 4.48
C ILE A 322 10.82 -19.12 3.63
N ARG A 323 11.13 -17.86 3.36
CA ARG A 323 10.29 -16.95 2.60
C ARG A 323 11.13 -16.07 1.71
N CYS A 324 10.54 -15.58 0.63
CA CYS A 324 11.13 -14.55 -0.20
C CYS A 324 10.54 -13.22 0.28
N ASP A 325 11.30 -12.38 0.98
CA ASP A 325 10.77 -11.12 1.54
C ASP A 325 10.76 -9.99 0.49
N ALA A 326 11.58 -10.12 -0.56
CA ALA A 326 11.59 -9.17 -1.66
C ALA A 326 11.91 -9.81 -3.01
N LEU A 327 11.16 -9.40 -4.04
CA LEU A 327 11.41 -9.70 -5.45
C LEU A 327 11.79 -8.41 -6.18
N ILE A 328 12.96 -8.38 -6.80
CA ILE A 328 13.48 -7.18 -7.48
C ILE A 328 13.50 -7.40 -8.99
N LEU A 329 12.91 -6.47 -9.74
CA LEU A 329 12.85 -6.47 -11.20
C LEU A 329 13.68 -5.30 -11.77
N ASP A 330 14.23 -5.51 -12.97
CA ASP A 330 14.96 -4.50 -13.75
C ASP A 330 14.18 -4.13 -15.01
N LEU A 331 13.49 -2.99 -14.99
CA LEU A 331 12.67 -2.59 -16.14
C LEU A 331 13.50 -1.81 -17.18
N TYR A 332 14.77 -1.51 -16.90
CA TYR A 332 15.66 -0.83 -17.84
C TYR A 332 16.17 -1.75 -18.96
N TYR A 333 16.24 -3.06 -18.70
CA TYR A 333 16.59 -4.09 -19.69
C TYR A 333 15.38 -5.01 -19.95
N PRO A 334 14.40 -4.54 -20.75
CA PRO A 334 13.05 -5.08 -20.69
C PRO A 334 12.88 -6.39 -21.47
N ASP A 335 12.54 -7.45 -20.74
CA ASP A 335 11.66 -8.51 -21.24
C ASP A 335 10.21 -8.02 -21.22
N ALA A 336 9.49 -8.17 -22.34
CA ALA A 336 8.14 -7.63 -22.51
C ALA A 336 7.14 -8.21 -21.50
N ALA A 337 7.20 -9.51 -21.26
CA ALA A 337 6.29 -10.18 -20.33
C ALA A 337 6.57 -9.77 -18.88
N MET A 338 7.84 -9.67 -18.51
CA MET A 338 8.27 -9.21 -17.18
C MET A 338 7.86 -7.76 -16.92
N VAL A 339 8.04 -6.85 -17.89
CA VAL A 339 7.65 -5.44 -17.73
C VAL A 339 6.15 -5.29 -17.55
N LEU A 340 5.32 -6.04 -18.31
CA LEU A 340 3.88 -6.02 -18.10
C LEU A 340 3.51 -6.55 -16.71
N ALA A 341 4.09 -7.67 -16.28
CA ALA A 341 3.88 -8.19 -14.93
C ALA A 341 4.30 -7.18 -13.86
N ALA A 342 5.41 -6.47 -14.05
CA ALA A 342 5.90 -5.46 -13.13
C ALA A 342 4.95 -4.26 -12.99
N LEU A 343 4.30 -3.84 -14.08
CA LEU A 343 3.35 -2.73 -14.08
C LEU A 343 1.94 -3.13 -13.62
N GLU A 344 1.56 -4.41 -13.78
CA GLU A 344 0.25 -4.94 -13.39
C GLU A 344 0.15 -5.37 -11.92
N LEU A 345 1.24 -5.90 -11.36
CA LEU A 345 1.25 -6.43 -9.98
C LEU A 345 1.12 -5.31 -8.94
N ASP A 346 0.14 -5.43 -8.05
CA ASP A 346 -0.01 -4.60 -6.84
C ASP A 346 -0.46 -5.47 -5.64
N PHE A 347 -0.87 -4.85 -4.54
CA PHE A 347 -1.17 -5.54 -3.28
C PHE A 347 -2.17 -6.68 -3.45
N PHE A 348 -1.93 -7.78 -2.71
CA PHE A 348 -2.66 -9.05 -2.75
C PHE A 348 -2.46 -9.91 -4.00
N ASP A 349 -1.76 -9.43 -5.03
CA ASP A 349 -1.49 -10.28 -6.19
C ASP A 349 -0.54 -11.44 -5.83
N PRO A 350 -0.89 -12.68 -6.22
CA PRO A 350 -0.05 -13.84 -5.95
C PRO A 350 1.15 -13.90 -6.89
N VAL A 351 2.32 -14.22 -6.33
CA VAL A 351 3.56 -14.46 -7.06
C VAL A 351 4.20 -15.76 -6.59
N THR A 352 4.73 -16.53 -7.53
CA THR A 352 5.55 -17.71 -7.23
C THR A 352 6.98 -17.41 -7.64
N VAL A 353 7.91 -17.49 -6.68
CA VAL A 353 9.34 -17.24 -6.93
C VAL A 353 10.11 -18.52 -6.73
N SER A 354 10.96 -18.86 -7.71
CA SER A 354 11.91 -19.96 -7.62
C SER A 354 13.36 -19.50 -7.83
N THR A 355 14.26 -19.97 -6.99
CA THR A 355 15.71 -19.73 -7.13
C THR A 355 16.49 -21.02 -6.94
N THR A 356 17.30 -21.34 -7.94
CA THR A 356 18.24 -22.46 -7.93
C THR A 356 19.40 -22.13 -7.00
N GLN A 357 19.62 -22.95 -5.99
CA GLN A 357 20.69 -22.76 -5.00
C GLN A 357 21.96 -23.52 -5.41
N PRO A 358 23.13 -23.08 -4.92
CA PRO A 358 24.34 -23.89 -4.97
C PRO A 358 24.08 -25.30 -4.40
N GLY A 359 24.54 -26.34 -5.10
CA GLY A 359 24.27 -27.74 -4.73
C GLY A 359 23.00 -28.34 -5.33
N GLY A 360 22.24 -27.57 -6.13
CA GLY A 360 21.13 -28.08 -6.96
C GLY A 360 19.78 -28.17 -6.27
N SER A 361 19.65 -27.70 -5.02
CA SER A 361 18.33 -27.48 -4.41
C SER A 361 17.64 -26.27 -5.02
N ILE A 362 16.31 -26.19 -4.86
CA ILE A 362 15.51 -25.07 -5.36
C ILE A 362 14.70 -24.54 -4.18
N LEU A 363 14.78 -23.22 -3.95
CA LEU A 363 13.86 -22.53 -3.07
C LEU A 363 12.66 -22.10 -3.91
N THR A 364 11.46 -22.48 -3.49
CA THR A 364 10.21 -22.10 -4.15
C THR A 364 9.17 -21.71 -3.12
N LYS A 365 8.55 -20.54 -3.31
CA LYS A 365 7.43 -20.08 -2.50
C LYS A 365 6.41 -19.34 -3.35
N THR A 366 5.14 -19.54 -3.00
CA THR A 366 4.03 -18.70 -3.46
C THR A 366 3.66 -17.77 -2.32
N LEU A 367 3.63 -16.48 -2.61
CA LEU A 367 3.43 -15.37 -1.68
C LEU A 367 2.52 -14.34 -2.34
N GLN A 368 2.18 -13.28 -1.62
CA GLN A 368 1.45 -12.14 -2.15
C GLN A 368 2.30 -10.88 -2.10
N VAL A 369 2.05 -9.97 -3.03
CA VAL A 369 2.63 -8.63 -2.99
C VAL A 369 1.96 -7.82 -1.88
N PHE A 370 2.76 -7.18 -1.03
CA PHE A 370 2.32 -6.30 0.05
C PHE A 370 3.04 -4.96 0.05
N GLY A 371 4.01 -4.77 -0.82
CA GLY A 371 4.71 -3.51 -0.99
C GLY A 371 5.21 -3.35 -2.42
N VAL A 372 5.20 -2.12 -2.90
CA VAL A 372 5.73 -1.76 -4.22
C VAL A 372 6.63 -0.54 -4.04
N ASN A 373 7.89 -0.69 -4.42
CA ASN A 373 8.90 0.36 -4.39
C ASN A 373 9.49 0.56 -5.78
N TYR A 374 9.60 1.81 -6.21
CA TYR A 374 10.21 2.20 -7.47
C TYR A 374 11.44 3.07 -7.20
N GLN A 375 12.55 2.75 -7.84
CA GLN A 375 13.73 3.61 -7.95
C GLN A 375 14.06 3.82 -9.42
N ILE A 376 13.79 5.03 -9.90
CA ILE A 376 13.87 5.37 -11.32
C ILE A 376 14.84 6.53 -11.50
N SER A 377 15.74 6.40 -12.47
CA SER A 377 16.67 7.43 -12.94
C SER A 377 16.78 7.33 -14.47
N PRO A 378 17.38 8.30 -15.18
CA PRO A 378 17.51 8.25 -16.63
C PRO A 378 18.10 6.96 -17.19
N ASN A 379 18.95 6.27 -16.41
CA ASN A 379 19.67 5.09 -16.85
C ASN A 379 19.35 3.83 -16.01
N SER A 380 18.30 3.83 -15.19
CA SER A 380 17.94 2.67 -14.37
C SER A 380 16.49 2.73 -13.91
N TRP A 381 15.84 1.56 -13.87
CA TRP A 381 14.53 1.37 -13.24
C TRP A 381 14.54 0.07 -12.45
N ARG A 382 14.65 0.20 -11.13
CA ARG A 382 14.48 -0.91 -10.18
C ARG A 382 13.08 -0.86 -9.59
N GLN A 383 12.39 -1.99 -9.63
CA GLN A 383 11.15 -2.18 -8.91
C GLN A 383 11.32 -3.31 -7.90
N THR A 384 10.93 -3.06 -6.65
CA THR A 384 10.97 -4.06 -5.59
C THR A 384 9.57 -4.31 -5.11
N PHE A 385 9.13 -5.57 -5.20
CA PHE A 385 7.95 -6.06 -4.51
C PHE A 385 8.36 -6.58 -3.14
N THR A 386 7.72 -6.09 -2.08
CA THR A 386 7.74 -6.77 -0.78
C THR A 386 6.71 -7.88 -0.83
N THR A 387 7.15 -9.11 -0.57
CA THR A 387 6.30 -10.30 -0.65
C THR A 387 6.14 -10.93 0.73
N LEU A 388 4.91 -11.30 1.08
CA LEU A 388 4.59 -11.94 2.36
C LEU A 388 3.56 -13.05 2.16
N GLU A 389 3.46 -13.91 3.16
CA GLU A 389 2.32 -14.83 3.31
C GLU A 389 1.02 -14.02 3.54
N PRO A 390 -0.16 -14.62 3.33
CA PRO A 390 -1.45 -13.95 3.55
C PRO A 390 -1.56 -13.32 4.93
N ILE A 391 -2.40 -12.29 5.07
CA ILE A 391 -2.61 -11.61 6.37
C ILE A 391 -3.12 -12.61 7.42
N ILE A 392 -3.98 -13.52 7.00
CA ILE A 392 -4.55 -14.60 7.81
C ILE A 392 -4.61 -15.88 6.99
N ASP A 393 -4.30 -17.00 7.62
CA ASP A 393 -4.45 -18.32 7.02
C ASP A 393 -5.93 -18.74 6.99
N SER A 394 -6.32 -19.38 5.89
CA SER A 394 -7.64 -19.97 5.74
C SER A 394 -7.55 -21.30 5.02
N PHE A 395 -8.46 -22.21 5.36
CA PHE A 395 -8.73 -23.41 4.59
C PHE A 395 -9.44 -22.98 3.30
N ILE A 396 -8.81 -23.25 2.16
CA ILE A 396 -9.34 -22.96 0.83
C ILE A 396 -9.63 -24.29 0.16
N LEU A 397 -10.91 -24.56 -0.09
CA LEU A 397 -11.34 -25.77 -0.79
C LEU A 397 -10.63 -25.87 -2.15
N ASP A 398 -10.18 -27.07 -2.50
CA ASP A 398 -9.46 -27.39 -3.75
C ASP A 398 -8.10 -26.69 -3.93
N SER A 399 -7.56 -26.01 -2.91
CA SER A 399 -6.20 -25.46 -2.93
C SER A 399 -5.15 -26.50 -2.56
N THR A 400 -4.12 -26.65 -3.40
CA THR A 400 -2.99 -27.56 -3.13
C THR A 400 -2.05 -27.05 -2.04
N LEU A 401 -2.11 -25.76 -1.70
CA LEU A 401 -1.30 -25.15 -0.63
C LEU A 401 -2.12 -24.90 0.65
N TYR A 402 -3.38 -24.51 0.51
CA TYR A 402 -4.22 -24.02 1.61
C TYR A 402 -5.49 -24.87 1.83
N GLY A 403 -5.63 -26.02 1.15
CA GLY A 403 -6.76 -26.94 1.30
C GLY A 403 -6.39 -28.28 1.93
N ILE A 404 -5.30 -28.34 2.68
CA ILE A 404 -4.76 -29.60 3.24
C ILE A 404 -5.39 -29.83 4.62
N LEU A 405 -6.19 -30.90 4.76
CA LEU A 405 -6.77 -31.29 6.04
C LEU A 405 -5.67 -31.53 7.09
N ASP A 406 -5.95 -31.18 8.34
CA ASP A 406 -5.02 -31.28 9.49
C ASP A 406 -3.73 -30.43 9.38
N THR A 407 -3.62 -29.58 8.35
CA THR A 407 -2.48 -28.67 8.13
C THR A 407 -2.94 -27.23 7.91
N SER A 408 -3.98 -27.04 7.10
CA SER A 408 -4.57 -25.73 6.82
C SER A 408 -5.55 -25.32 7.92
N VAL A 409 -5.51 -24.04 8.31
CA VAL A 409 -6.29 -23.48 9.43
C VAL A 409 -7.69 -23.10 8.98
N LEU A 410 -8.75 -23.50 9.70
CA LEU A 410 -10.09 -22.95 9.49
C LEU A 410 -10.09 -21.48 9.95
N SER A 411 -10.33 -20.54 9.03
CA SER A 411 -10.30 -19.11 9.34
C SER A 411 -11.48 -18.67 10.20
N TYR A 412 -11.26 -17.56 10.92
CA TYR A 412 -12.24 -16.77 11.68
C TYR A 412 -13.41 -16.31 10.80
#